data_AF-A0A482W4N4-F1
#
_entry.id   AF-A0A482W4N4-F1
#
_cell.length_a   1.000
_cell.length_b   1.000
_cell.length_c   1.000
_cell.angle_alpha   90.00
_cell.angle_beta   90.00
_cell.angle_gamma   90.00
#
_symmetry.space_group_name_H-M   'P 1'
#
loop_
_entity.id
_entity.type
_entity.pdbx_description
1 polymer ?
#
loop_
_entity_poly.entity_id
_entity_poly.type
_entity_poly.pdbx_seq_one_letter_code
_entity_poly.pdbx_strand_id
1 'polypeptide(L)' 'MKNRKPYSLKTVLLYYNIFQILSCATLIYGMLTSGWLTTYSLGCQPVDYSNNPEALRMLTFC' A
#
# COMPACT_ATOMS: atom_id res chain seq x y z
N MET A 1 1.15 15.41 27.18
CA MET A 1 -0.15 16.12 27.19
C MET A 1 -0.84 16.15 28.58
N LYS A 2 -0.10 16.00 29.69
CA LYS A 2 -0.69 15.73 31.02
C LYS A 2 -1.52 16.89 31.61
N ASN A 3 -1.24 18.14 31.24
CA ASN A 3 -1.94 19.35 31.71
C ASN A 3 -2.17 20.38 30.57
N ARG A 4 -2.56 19.93 29.36
CA ARG A 4 -2.86 20.83 28.23
C ARG A 4 -4.15 20.38 27.53
N LYS A 5 -4.98 21.35 27.11
CA LYS A 5 -6.23 21.06 26.38
C LYS A 5 -5.92 20.35 25.05
N PRO A 6 -6.70 19.33 24.65
CA PRO A 6 -6.46 18.59 23.42
C PRO A 6 -6.67 19.51 22.20
N TYR A 7 -5.83 19.35 21.19
CA TYR A 7 -5.94 20.06 19.93
C TYR A 7 -7.12 19.54 19.11
N SER A 8 -7.87 20.45 18.47
CA SER A 8 -8.90 20.06 17.49
C SER A 8 -8.23 19.77 16.15
N LEU A 9 -7.84 18.50 15.95
CA LEU A 9 -7.20 18.05 14.71
C LEU A 9 -8.19 17.39 13.74
N LYS A 10 -9.50 17.53 13.97
CA LYS A 10 -10.54 16.82 13.18
C LYS A 10 -10.37 17.02 11.67
N THR A 11 -10.14 18.25 11.24
CA THR A 11 -9.95 18.58 9.82
C THR A 11 -8.64 17.99 9.27
N VAL A 12 -7.54 18.08 10.03
CA VAL A 12 -6.24 17.53 9.62
C VAL A 12 -6.30 16.01 9.50
N LEU A 13 -6.91 15.34 10.49
CA LEU A 13 -7.14 13.90 10.49
C LEU A 13 -8.02 13.45 9.32
N LEU A 14 -9.05 14.23 8.95
CA LEU A 14 -9.89 13.92 7.80
C LEU A 14 -9.07 13.87 6.51
N TYR A 15 -8.28 14.91 6.22
CA TYR A 15 -7.44 14.94 5.01
C TYR A 15 -6.36 13.87 5.02
N TYR A 16 -5.74 13.65 6.19
CA TYR A 16 -4.77 12.58 6.37
C TYR A 16 -5.36 11.21 6.03
N ASN A 17 -6.55 10.89 6.55
CA ASN A 17 -7.20 9.61 6.28
C ASN A 17 -7.60 9.46 4.81
N ILE A 18 -8.08 10.53 4.16
CA ILE A 18 -8.37 10.50 2.72
C ILE A 18 -7.11 10.20 1.92
N PHE A 19 -6.01 10.91 2.21
CA PHE A 19 -4.72 10.67 1.57
C PHE A 19 -4.21 9.24 1.82
N GLN A 20 -4.38 8.74 3.04
CA GLN A 20 -4.01 7.37 3.40
C GLN A 20 -4.82 6.34 2.61
N ILE A 21 -6.13 6.52 2.48
CA ILE A 21 -6.99 5.63 1.69
C ILE A 21 -6.55 5.60 0.22
N LEU A 22 -6.30 6.77 -0.38
CA LEU A 22 -5.83 6.85 -1.76
C LEU A 22 -4.48 6.17 -1.95
N SER A 23 -3.54 6.43 -1.04
CA SER A 23 -2.21 5.82 -1.06
C SER A 23 -2.27 4.30 -0.96
N CYS A 24 -3.07 3.78 -0.01
CA CYS A 24 -3.27 2.34 0.13
C CYS A 24 -3.95 1.74 -1.11
N ALA A 25 -4.93 2.42 -1.71
CA ALA A 25 -5.59 1.96 -2.92
C ALA A 25 -4.61 1.85 -4.10
N THR A 26 -3.70 2.82 -4.25
CA THR A 26 -2.66 2.78 -5.28
C THR A 26 -1.68 1.62 -5.06
N LEU A 27 -1.23 1.39 -3.82
CA LEU A 27 -0.35 0.27 -3.49
C LEU A 27 -1.02 -1.08 -3.79
N ILE A 28 -2.27 -1.27 -3.32
CA ILE A 28 -3.03 -2.49 -3.56
C ILE A 28 -3.23 -2.72 -5.06
N TYR A 29 -3.58 -1.69 -5.84
CA TYR A 29 -3.74 -1.81 -7.28
C TYR A 29 -2.42 -2.22 -7.97
N GLY A 30 -1.30 -1.62 -7.57
CA GLY A 30 0.02 -1.97 -8.08
C GLY A 30 0.40 -3.42 -7.79
N MET A 31 0.23 -3.87 -6.54
CA MET A 31 0.53 -5.25 -6.12
C MET A 31 -0.39 -6.27 -6.80
N LEU A 32 -1.69 -5.97 -6.91
CA LEU A 32 -2.66 -6.85 -7.57
C LEU A 32 -2.31 -7.07 -9.04
N THR A 33 -2.02 -5.99 -9.76
CA THR A 33 -1.68 -6.09 -11.18
C THR A 33 -0.31 -6.71 -11.42
N SER A 34 0.64 -6.59 -10.49
CA SER A 34 2.03 -7.11 -10.62
C SER A 34 2.18 -8.60 -10.34
N GLY A 35 1.13 -9.27 -9.86
CA GLY A 35 1.19 -10.72 -9.63
C GLY A 35 -0.18 -11.33 -9.38
N TRP A 36 -0.87 -10.91 -8.32
CA TRP A 36 -2.06 -11.60 -7.78
C TRP A 36 -3.27 -11.68 -8.73
N LEU A 37 -3.36 -10.82 -9.75
CA LEU A 37 -4.39 -10.90 -10.80
C LEU A 37 -3.87 -11.48 -12.12
N THR A 38 -2.57 -11.71 -12.27
CA THR A 38 -1.94 -12.08 -13.54
C THR A 38 -1.27 -13.44 -13.49
N THR A 39 -0.29 -13.61 -12.60
CA THR A 39 0.62 -14.76 -12.58
C THR A 39 0.66 -15.49 -11.25
N TYR A 40 0.26 -14.84 -10.15
CA TYR A 40 0.29 -15.43 -8.82
C TYR A 40 -1.04 -16.11 -8.48
N SER A 41 -0.92 -17.26 -7.85
CA SER A 41 -1.96 -17.95 -7.11
C SER A 41 -2.21 -17.28 -5.75
N LEU A 42 -3.38 -17.53 -5.16
CA LEU A 42 -3.70 -17.09 -3.79
C LEU A 42 -3.01 -17.93 -2.69
N GLY A 43 -2.11 -18.85 -3.07
CA GLY A 43 -1.41 -19.76 -2.16
C GLY A 43 -0.02 -19.27 -1.76
N CYS A 44 0.79 -20.18 -1.19
CA CYS A 44 2.18 -19.89 -0.90
C CYS A 44 3.02 -19.96 -2.19
N GLN A 45 3.64 -18.84 -2.56
CA GLN A 45 4.59 -18.76 -3.67
C GLN A 45 5.95 -18.24 -3.22
N PRO A 46 7.05 -18.78 -3.79
CA PRO A 46 8.37 -18.25 -3.53
C PRO A 46 8.51 -16.85 -4.15
N VAL A 47 9.35 -16.02 -3.54
CA VAL A 47 9.73 -14.71 -4.09
C VAL A 47 10.58 -14.93 -5.35
N ASP A 48 10.21 -14.27 -6.45
CA ASP A 48 11.00 -14.24 -7.69
C ASP A 48 12.08 -13.17 -7.59
N TYR A 49 13.35 -13.59 -7.55
CA TYR A 49 14.52 -12.72 -7.48
C TYR A 49 15.14 -12.40 -8.85
N SER A 50 14.51 -12.83 -9.95
CA SER A 50 14.98 -12.53 -11.29
C SER A 50 14.68 -11.07 -11.70
N ASN A 51 15.34 -10.59 -12.76
CA ASN A 51 15.10 -9.26 -13.33
C ASN A 51 13.87 -9.22 -14.25
N ASN A 52 12.87 -10.06 -13.99
CA ASN A 52 11.62 -10.05 -14.74
C ASN A 52 10.88 -8.72 -14.50
N PRO A 53 10.26 -8.12 -15.54
CA PRO A 53 9.60 -6.83 -15.41
C PRO A 53 8.45 -6.85 -14.37
N GLU A 54 7.74 -7.97 -14.23
CA GLU A 54 6.70 -8.12 -13.20
C GLU A 54 7.27 -8.21 -11.79
N ALA A 55 8.39 -8.93 -11.59
CA ALA A 55 9.06 -9.01 -10.29
C ALA A 55 9.61 -7.64 -9.85
N LEU A 56 10.21 -6.90 -10.78
CA LEU A 56 10.68 -5.52 -10.55
C LEU A 56 9.53 -4.55 -10.26
N ARG A 57 8.39 -4.73 -10.92
CA ARG A 57 7.19 -3.91 -10.68
C ARG A 57 6.58 -4.21 -9.31
N MET A 58 6.50 -5.48 -8.91
CA MET A 58 6.05 -5.89 -7.58
C MET A 58 6.91 -5.26 -6.48
N LEU A 59 8.24 -5.23 -6.65
CA LEU A 59 9.18 -4.57 -5.73
C LEU A 59 8.94 -3.06 -5.58
N THR A 60 8.35 -2.40 -6.58
CA THR A 60 8.08 -0.95 -6.53
C THR A 60 6.88 -0.61 -5.65
N PHE A 61 5.97 -1.57 -5.42
CA PHE A 61 4.74 -1.38 -4.64
C PHE A 61 4.77 -2.09 -3.27
N CYS A 62 5.91 -2.69 -2.90
CA CYS A 62 6.09 -3.48 -1.69
C CYS A 62 6.98 -2.78 -0.66
#